data_AF-A0AAU6HS90-F1
#
_entry.id   AF-A0AAU6HS90-F1
#
_cell.length_a   1.000
_cell.length_b   1.000
_cell.length_c   1.000
_cell.angle_alpha   90.00
_cell.angle_beta   90.00
_cell.angle_gamma   90.00
#
_symmetry.space_group_name_H-M   'P 1'
#
loop_
_entity.id
_entity.type
_entity.pdbx_description
1 polymer ?
#
loop_
_entity_poly.entity_id
_entity_poly.type
_entity_poly.pdbx_seq_one_letter_code
_entity_poly.pdbx_strand_id
1 'polypeptide(L)' 'MTANPHQGVRIERSGVLRLTSAGRIAIRLSVDNDGTHVGEGNLVLTYDAAAELHTELGLLLAESVDPNTPDERSLK' A
#
# COMPACT_ATOMS: atom_id res chain seq x y z
N MET A 1 -10.12 -21.84 14.54
CA MET A 1 -9.43 -20.57 14.82
C MET A 1 -9.86 -19.59 13.74
N THR A 2 -10.59 -18.54 14.09
CA THR A 2 -10.93 -17.45 13.17
C THR A 2 -9.81 -16.42 13.23
N ALA A 3 -9.15 -16.15 12.11
CA ALA A 3 -8.13 -15.10 12.04
C ALA A 3 -8.78 -13.76 12.41
N ASN A 4 -8.16 -13.01 13.33
CA ASN A 4 -8.63 -11.68 13.65
C ASN A 4 -8.31 -10.78 12.43
N PRO A 5 -9.31 -10.17 11.77
CA PRO A 5 -9.09 -9.35 10.58
C PRO A 5 -8.26 -8.09 10.86
N HIS A 6 -8.10 -7.73 12.13
CA HIS A 6 -7.25 -6.62 12.56
C HIS A 6 -5.81 -7.06 12.86
N GLN A 7 -5.52 -8.36 12.87
CA GLN A 7 -4.22 -8.86 13.29
C GLN A 7 -3.13 -8.55 12.27
N GLY A 8 -2.05 -7.93 12.74
CA GLY A 8 -0.88 -7.56 11.93
C GLY A 8 -0.71 -6.06 11.71
N VAL A 9 0.25 -5.72 10.84
CA VAL A 9 0.59 -4.33 10.50
C VAL A 9 -0.14 -3.91 9.24
N ARG A 10 -0.88 -2.81 9.33
CA ARG A 10 -1.56 -2.18 8.20
C ARG A 10 -0.91 -0.83 7.91
N ILE A 11 -0.56 -0.62 6.65
CA ILE A 11 0.05 0.62 6.17
C ILE A 11 -0.87 1.20 5.10
N GLU A 12 -1.30 2.43 5.30
CA GLU A 12 -2.20 3.12 4.37
C GLU A 12 -1.66 4.47 3.96
N ARG A 13 -2.01 4.91 2.76
CA ARG A 13 -1.70 6.26 2.33
C ARG A 13 -2.61 7.24 3.06
N SER A 14 -2.02 8.12 3.88
CA SER A 14 -2.75 9.12 4.65
C SER A 14 -2.69 10.53 4.05
N GLY A 15 -1.88 10.75 3.01
CA GLY A 15 -1.70 12.07 2.43
C GLY A 15 -1.36 12.13 0.94
N VAL A 16 -1.33 13.36 0.43
CA VAL A 16 -0.93 13.65 -0.95
C VAL A 16 0.56 13.40 -1.17
N LEU A 17 0.93 13.10 -2.42
CA LEU A 17 2.32 13.01 -2.86
C LEU A 17 2.98 14.38 -2.73
N ARG A 18 4.23 14.41 -2.29
CA ARG A 18 5.02 15.64 -2.15
C ARG A 18 6.41 15.46 -2.75
N LEU A 19 6.94 16.52 -3.36
CA LEU A 19 8.35 16.62 -3.71
C LEU A 19 9.13 17.14 -2.50
N THR A 20 10.23 16.45 -2.16
CA THR A 20 11.18 16.90 -1.14
C THR A 20 12.14 17.94 -1.72
N SER A 21 12.84 18.68 -0.85
CA SER A 21 13.89 19.63 -1.26
C SER A 21 15.05 19.00 -2.02
N ALA A 22 15.23 17.68 -1.88
CA ALA A 22 16.23 16.89 -2.61
C ALA A 22 15.70 16.32 -3.95
N GLY A 23 14.52 16.75 -4.42
CA GLY A 23 13.91 16.27 -5.66
C GLY A 23 13.34 14.85 -5.59
N ARG A 24 13.26 14.26 -4.40
CA ARG A 24 12.65 12.93 -4.17
C ARG A 24 11.16 13.02 -3.97
N ILE A 25 10.44 11.92 -4.25
CA ILE A 25 9.00 11.79 -4.03
C ILE A 25 8.77 11.26 -2.62
N ALA A 26 7.92 11.92 -1.85
CA ALA A 26 7.50 11.52 -0.52
C ALA A 26 6.00 11.22 -0.48
N ILE A 27 5.62 10.07 0.06
CA ILE A 27 4.23 9.67 0.30
C ILE A 27 4.04 9.54 1.81
N ARG A 28 3.03 10.23 2.35
CA ARG A 28 2.69 10.09 3.78
C ARG A 28 1.86 8.84 4.01
N LEU A 29 2.26 8.07 5.01
CA LEU A 29 1.67 6.79 5.39
C LEU A 29 1.17 6.85 6.83
N SER A 30 0.01 6.26 7.09
CA SER A 30 -0.48 5.87 8.42
C SER A 30 -0.09 4.42 8.68
N VAL A 31 0.29 4.12 9.92
CA VAL A 31 0.62 2.77 10.37
C VAL A 31 -0.29 2.40 11.53
N ASP A 32 -0.97 1.27 11.38
CA ASP A 32 -1.85 0.69 12.37
C ASP A 32 -1.35 -0.73 12.69
N ASN A 33 -1.29 -1.09 13.96
CA ASN A 33 -0.89 -2.42 14.43
C ASN A 33 -2.00 -3.01 15.29
N ASP A 34 -2.51 -4.17 14.91
CA ASP A 34 -3.62 -4.83 15.60
C ASP A 34 -4.84 -3.88 15.77
N GLY A 35 -5.09 -3.04 14.75
CA GLY A 35 -6.15 -2.02 14.75
C GLY A 35 -5.86 -0.77 15.60
N THR A 36 -4.69 -0.66 16.22
CA THR A 36 -4.26 0.51 16.99
C THR A 36 -3.35 1.40 16.15
N HIS A 37 -3.68 2.69 16.02
CA HIS A 37 -2.82 3.64 15.33
C HIS A 37 -1.49 3.81 16.07
N VAL A 38 -0.39 3.52 15.37
CA VAL A 38 0.98 3.58 15.92
C VAL A 38 1.67 4.87 15.52
N GLY A 39 1.31 5.45 14.37
CA GLY A 39 1.80 6.76 13.96
C GLY A 39 1.82 6.96 12.45
N GLU A 40 2.51 8.02 12.04
CA GLU A 40 2.64 8.41 10.64
C GLU A 40 4.11 8.42 10.20
N GLY A 41 4.35 8.03 8.95
CA GLY A 41 5.68 8.00 8.33
C GLY A 41 5.66 8.59 6.92
N ASN A 42 6.84 8.85 6.37
CA ASN A 42 6.99 9.20 4.95
C ASN A 42 7.79 8.10 4.26
N LEU A 43 7.23 7.52 3.21
CA LEU A 43 7.99 6.73 2.24
C LEU A 43 8.63 7.69 1.24
N VAL A 44 9.95 7.79 1.26
CA VAL A 44 10.72 8.71 0.41
C VAL A 44 11.53 7.91 -0.60
N LEU A 45 11.27 8.14 -1.89
CA LEU A 45 11.85 7.39 -2.99
C LEU A 45 12.35 8.33 -4.09
N THR A 46 13.35 7.91 -4.85
CA THR A 46 13.64 8.51 -6.15
C THR A 46 12.57 8.11 -7.17
N TYR A 47 12.52 8.79 -8.32
CA TYR A 47 11.60 8.42 -9.38
C TYR A 47 11.79 6.97 -9.84
N ASP A 48 13.04 6.57 -10.10
CA ASP A 48 13.36 5.22 -10.59
C ASP A 48 12.94 4.14 -9.58
N ALA A 49 13.27 4.34 -8.29
CA ALA A 49 12.89 3.42 -7.23
C ALA A 49 11.36 3.36 -7.03
N ALA A 50 10.64 4.47 -7.25
CA ALA A 50 9.18 4.46 -7.21
C ALA A 50 8.57 3.69 -8.39
N ALA A 51 9.18 3.77 -9.58
CA ALA A 51 8.73 3.02 -10.76
C ALA A 51 8.97 1.51 -10.61
N GLU A 52 10.13 1.12 -10.06
CA GLU A 52 10.44 -0.27 -9.72
C GLU A 52 9.44 -0.82 -8.70
N LEU A 53 9.24 -0.13 -7.58
CA LEU A 53 8.28 -0.53 -6.55
C LEU A 53 6.86 -0.68 -7.11
N HIS A 54 6.42 0.25 -7.96
CA HIS A 54 5.11 0.15 -8.61
C HIS A 54 4.99 -1.12 -9.48
N THR A 55 6.06 -1.47 -10.20
CA THR A 55 6.10 -2.67 -11.04
C THR A 55 6.04 -3.94 -10.20
N GLU A 56 6.86 -4.04 -9.14
CA GLU A 56 6.86 -5.19 -8.23
C GLU A 56 5.51 -5.38 -7.54
N LEU A 57 4.89 -4.30 -7.06
CA LEU A 57 3.55 -4.35 -6.47
C LEU A 57 2.51 -4.79 -7.50
N GLY A 58 2.61 -4.33 -8.74
CA GLY A 58 1.74 -4.79 -9.82
C GLY A 58 1.83 -6.29 -10.08
N LEU A 59 3.04 -6.84 -10.06
CA LEU A 59 3.28 -8.28 -10.21
C LEU A 59 2.72 -9.08 -9.04
N LEU A 60 2.98 -8.65 -7.79
CA LEU A 60 2.46 -9.31 -6.60
C LEU A 60 0.94 -9.30 -6.55
N LEU A 61 0.32 -8.17 -6.91
CA LEU A 61 -1.15 -8.07 -6.98
C LEU A 61 -1.73 -8.97 -8.06
N ALA A 62 -1.07 -9.09 -9.22
CA ALA A 62 -1.49 -10.01 -10.27
C ALA A 62 -1.37 -11.48 -9.85
N GLU A 63 -0.34 -11.84 -9.07
CA GLU A 63 -0.17 -13.18 -8.50
C GLU A 63 -1.19 -13.48 -7.39
N SER A 64 -1.66 -12.44 -6.68
CA SER A 64 -2.61 -12.56 -5.57
C SER A 64 -4.08 -12.75 -6.03
N VAL A 65 -4.38 -12.58 -7.32
CA VAL A 65 -5.73 -12.83 -7.84
C VAL A 65 -5.92 -14.33 -8.05
N ASP A 66 -6.60 -14.97 -7.10
CA ASP A 66 -7.10 -16.33 -7.25
C ASP A 66 -8.06 -16.37 -8.47
N PRO A 67 -7.86 -17.24 -9.48
CA PRO A 67 -8.66 -17.27 -10.72
C PRO A 67 -10.16 -17.56 -10.50
N ASN A 68 -10.59 -17.82 -9.27
CA ASN A 68 -11.99 -18.03 -8.88
C ASN A 68 -12.62 -16.85 -8.13
N THR A 69 -11.95 -15.70 -8.00
CA THR A 69 -12.58 -14.51 -7.41
C THR A 69 -13.53 -13.90 -8.44
N PRO A 70 -14.87 -13.93 -8.23
CA PRO A 70 -15.79 -13.36 -9.21
C PRO A 70 -15.56 -11.85 -9.27
N ASP A 71 -15.29 -11.33 -10.46
CA ASP A 71 -15.29 -9.90 -10.71
C ASP A 71 -16.68 -9.34 -10.40
N GLU A 72 -16.85 -8.69 -9.24
CA GLU A 72 -18.09 -7.99 -8.85
C GLU A 72 -18.45 -6.85 -9.84
N ARG A 73 -17.56 -6.56 -10.81
CA ARG A 73 -17.84 -5.68 -11.96
C ARG A 73 -18.73 -6.30 -13.04
N SER A 74 -19.11 -7.57 -12.93
CA SER A 74 -20.00 -8.24 -13.91
C SER A 74 -21.49 -8.20 -13.54
N LEU A 75 -21.86 -7.55 -12.43
CA LEU A 75 -23.25 -7.30 -12.05
C LEU A 75 -23.64 -5.85 -12.39
N LYS A 76 -23.74 -5.54 -13.68
CA LYS A 76 -24.56 -4.42 -14.15
C LYS A 76 -25.08 -4.63 -15.56
#